data_AF-Q803Z7-F1
#
_entry.id   AF-Q803Z7-F1
#
_cell.length_a   1.000
_cell.length_b   1.000
_cell.length_c   1.000
_cell.angle_alpha   90.00
_cell.angle_beta   90.00
_cell.angle_gamma   90.00
#
_symmetry.space_group_name_H-M   'P 1'
#
loop_
_entity.id
_entity.type
_entity.pdbx_description
1 polymer ?
#
loop_
_entity_poly.entity_id
_entity_poly.type
_entity_poly.pdbx_seq_one_letter_code
_entity_poly.pdbx_strand_id
1 'polypeptide(L)'
;MIYDSFPLVRNLPLPFIKAFENFKTAVKYSSQFLEEHKKTRDPGDPRDFVDCYLDELDKRAGEDSPFSEEELISNSLDLHFAGTDSISNTLLTAFLYLMAYPHV
;
A
#
# COMPACT_ATOMS: atom_id res chain seq x y z
N MET A 1 6.31 -9.86 -14.73
CA MET A 1 6.01 -8.83 -15.76
C MET A 1 7.10 -8.82 -16.83
N ILE A 2 6.91 -8.13 -17.97
CA ILE A 2 7.94 -8.02 -19.05
C ILE A 2 9.30 -7.54 -18.49
N TYR A 3 9.28 -6.62 -17.53
CA TYR A 3 10.46 -6.13 -16.82
C TYR A 3 11.28 -7.25 -16.13
N ASP A 4 10.60 -8.24 -15.56
CA ASP A 4 11.22 -9.36 -14.84
C ASP A 4 11.72 -10.44 -15.82
N SER A 5 10.97 -10.67 -16.90
CA SER A 5 11.24 -11.73 -17.87
C SER A 5 12.35 -11.39 -18.85
N PHE A 6 12.56 -10.11 -19.19
CA PHE A 6 13.52 -9.71 -20.23
C PHE A 6 14.46 -8.59 -19.73
N PRO A 7 15.64 -8.93 -19.18
CA PRO A 7 16.59 -7.93 -18.65
C PRO A 7 16.99 -6.84 -19.65
N LEU A 8 17.01 -7.16 -20.95
CA LEU A 8 17.32 -6.21 -22.03
C LEU A 8 16.38 -5.00 -22.06
N VAL A 9 15.13 -5.16 -21.58
CA VAL A 9 14.15 -4.07 -21.62
C VAL A 9 14.32 -3.06 -20.49
N ARG A 10 15.10 -3.36 -19.44
CA ARG A 10 15.21 -2.52 -18.22
C ARG A 10 15.74 -1.12 -18.49
N ASN A 11 16.54 -0.95 -19.54
CA ASN A 11 17.13 0.34 -19.92
C ASN A 11 16.30 1.10 -20.96
N LEU A 12 15.19 0.52 -21.44
CA LEU A 12 14.33 1.17 -22.43
C LEU A 12 13.30 2.07 -21.73
N PRO A 13 12.92 3.21 -22.34
CA PRO A 13 11.94 4.15 -21.78
C PRO A 13 10.50 3.62 -21.88
N LEU A 14 10.23 2.49 -21.22
CA LEU A 14 8.95 1.79 -21.28
C LEU A 14 8.02 2.20 -20.12
N PRO A 15 6.70 1.92 -20.22
CA PRO A 15 5.71 2.40 -19.25
C PRO A 15 5.96 1.99 -17.79
N PHE A 16 6.67 0.89 -17.53
CA PHE A 16 7.02 0.48 -16.16
C PHE A 16 7.93 1.47 -15.44
N ILE A 17 8.68 2.33 -16.15
CA ILE A 17 9.46 3.40 -15.51
C ILE A 17 8.52 4.34 -14.75
N LYS A 18 7.43 4.76 -15.40
CA LYS A 18 6.41 5.60 -14.76
C LYS A 18 5.75 4.89 -13.58
N ALA A 19 5.52 3.57 -13.68
CA ALA A 19 5.01 2.79 -12.55
C ALA A 19 5.95 2.83 -11.34
N PHE A 20 7.27 2.70 -11.56
CA PHE A 20 8.26 2.82 -10.48
C PHE A 20 8.35 4.24 -9.90
N GLU A 21 8.24 5.28 -10.72
CA GLU A 21 8.19 6.68 -10.25
C GLU A 21 6.95 6.95 -9.40
N ASN A 22 5.79 6.45 -9.83
CA ASN A 22 4.55 6.53 -9.06
C ASN A 22 4.67 5.75 -7.75
N PHE A 23 5.28 4.56 -7.76
CA PHE A 23 5.49 3.78 -6.55
C PHE A 23 6.40 4.50 -5.55
N LYS A 24 7.51 5.09 -6.01
CA LYS A 24 8.37 5.93 -5.15
C LYS A 24 7.61 7.11 -4.54
N THR A 25 6.71 7.70 -5.31
CA THR A 25 5.84 8.78 -4.85
C THR A 25 4.85 8.29 -3.78
N ALA A 26 4.25 7.11 -3.97
CA ALA A 26 3.36 6.50 -2.97
C ALA A 26 4.08 6.16 -1.66
N VAL A 27 5.30 5.61 -1.74
CA VAL A 27 6.15 5.38 -0.56
C VAL A 27 6.41 6.70 0.17
N LYS A 28 6.80 7.76 -0.55
CA LYS A 28 7.03 9.08 0.04
C LYS A 28 5.80 9.61 0.79
N TYR A 29 4.61 9.52 0.20
CA TYR A 29 3.37 9.95 0.87
C TYR A 29 3.03 9.07 2.07
N SER A 30 3.25 7.76 1.98
CA SER A 30 3.00 6.83 3.09
C SER A 30 3.93 7.11 4.27
N SER A 31 5.21 7.41 4.03
CA SER A 31 6.13 7.85 5.07
C SER A 31 5.66 9.16 5.73
N GLN A 32 5.19 10.14 4.95
CA GLN A 32 4.65 11.38 5.50
C GLN A 32 3.41 11.15 6.36
N PHE A 33 2.51 10.26 5.91
CA PHE A 33 1.33 9.88 6.67
C PHE A 33 1.69 9.17 7.97
N LEU A 34 2.68 8.28 7.95
CA LEU A 34 3.19 7.63 9.16
C LEU A 34 3.71 8.66 10.19
N GLU A 35 4.48 9.65 9.74
CA GLU A 35 4.96 10.73 10.61
C GLU A 35 3.81 11.56 11.21
N GLU A 36 2.75 11.81 10.44
CA GLU A 36 1.54 12.48 10.95
C GLU A 36 0.78 11.62 11.96
N HIS A 37 0.69 10.31 11.69
CA HIS A 37 0.06 9.34 12.57
C HIS A 37 0.73 9.31 13.94
N LYS A 38 2.07 9.21 13.96
CA LYS A 38 2.90 9.21 15.17
C LYS A 38 2.71 10.44 16.06
N LYS A 39 2.40 11.62 15.49
CA LYS A 39 2.19 12.86 16.28
C LYS A 39 0.95 12.84 17.16
N THR A 40 -0.03 12.01 16.83
CA THR A 40 -1.33 11.97 17.50
C THR A 40 -1.62 10.61 18.12
N ARG A 41 -0.64 9.70 18.08
CA ARG A 41 -0.72 8.35 18.65
C ARG A 41 -0.73 8.41 20.18
N ASP A 42 -1.59 7.60 20.79
CA ASP A 42 -1.58 7.30 22.22
C ASP A 42 -1.19 5.82 22.44
N PRO A 43 0.01 5.51 22.95
CA PRO A 43 0.46 4.13 23.12
C PRO A 43 -0.49 3.30 23.99
N GLY A 44 -0.95 2.16 23.47
CA GLY A 44 -1.89 1.28 24.17
C GLY A 44 -3.38 1.63 23.96
N ASP A 45 -3.70 2.69 23.22
CA ASP A 45 -5.05 3.02 22.74
C ASP A 45 -5.05 3.21 21.21
N PRO A 46 -4.84 2.13 20.42
CA PRO A 46 -4.64 2.24 18.98
C PRO A 46 -5.93 2.58 18.24
N ARG A 47 -5.86 3.54 17.30
CA ARG A 47 -7.02 4.01 16.53
C ARG A 47 -7.23 3.23 15.24
N ASP A 48 -6.15 2.72 14.66
CA ASP A 48 -6.17 1.94 13.44
C ASP A 48 -4.99 0.96 13.34
N PHE A 49 -4.81 0.38 12.15
CA PHE A 49 -3.73 -0.57 11.86
C PHE A 49 -2.34 0.00 12.11
N VAL A 50 -2.11 1.28 11.82
CA VAL A 50 -0.79 1.93 11.96
C VAL A 50 -0.42 2.02 13.44
N ASP A 51 -1.33 2.52 14.28
CA ASP A 51 -1.12 2.56 15.73
C ASP A 51 -0.92 1.16 16.32
N CYS A 52 -1.74 0.17 15.90
CA CYS A 52 -1.60 -1.22 16.33
C CYS A 52 -0.21 -1.79 16.03
N TYR A 53 0.32 -1.51 14.84
CA TYR A 53 1.65 -1.98 14.44
C TYR A 53 2.75 -1.29 15.24
N LEU A 54 2.62 0.03 15.47
CA LEU A 54 3.58 0.78 16.27
C LEU A 54 3.61 0.31 17.74
N ASP A 55 2.45 -0.04 18.31
CA ASP A 55 2.38 -0.68 19.64
C ASP A 55 3.13 -2.02 19.66
N GLU A 56 3.03 -2.81 18.60
CA GLU A 56 3.73 -4.09 18.50
C GLU A 56 5.23 -3.92 18.29
N LEU A 57 5.63 -2.88 17.52
CA LEU A 57 7.02 -2.49 17.33
C LEU A 57 7.67 -2.09 18.67
N ASP A 58 6.98 -1.28 19.48
CA ASP A 58 7.45 -0.85 20.79
C ASP A 58 7.62 -2.02 21.77
N LYS A 59 6.71 -2.99 21.76
CA LYS A 59 6.79 -4.20 22.61
C LYS A 59 8.01 -5.08 22.30
N ARG A 60 8.47 -5.08 21.06
CA ARG A 60 9.55 -5.95 20.56
C ARG A 60 10.90 -5.22 20.43
N ALA A 61 10.98 -3.99 20.92
CA ALA A 61 12.21 -3.19 20.86
C ALA A 61 13.37 -3.90 21.58
N GLY A 62 14.42 -4.25 20.83
CA GLY A 62 15.63 -4.90 21.36
C GLY A 62 15.77 -6.40 21.05
N GLU A 63 14.79 -7.00 20.36
CA GLU A 63 14.90 -8.34 19.78
C GLU A 63 15.17 -8.26 18.27
N ASP A 64 15.59 -9.37 17.64
CA ASP A 64 15.60 -9.52 16.17
C ASP A 64 14.14 -9.58 15.67
N SER A 65 13.48 -8.43 15.65
CA SER A 65 12.08 -8.28 15.28
C SER A 65 11.95 -8.13 13.76
N PRO A 66 11.01 -8.84 13.11
CA PRO A 66 10.67 -8.60 11.70
C PRO A 66 9.83 -7.33 11.49
N PHE A 67 9.58 -6.56 12.54
CA PHE A 67 8.83 -5.32 12.48
C PHE A 67 9.79 -4.15 12.36
N SER A 68 9.68 -3.38 11.28
CA SER A 68 10.23 -2.03 11.17
C SER A 68 9.19 -1.04 10.63
N GLU A 69 9.52 0.25 10.67
CA GLU A 69 8.70 1.29 10.02
C GLU A 69 8.66 1.11 8.50
N GLU A 70 9.74 0.60 7.89
CA GLU A 70 9.77 0.28 6.45
C GLU A 70 8.81 -0.86 6.11
N GLU A 71 8.75 -1.93 6.90
CA GLU A 71 7.75 -2.99 6.71
C GLU A 71 6.32 -2.46 6.95
N LEU A 72 6.12 -1.57 7.92
CA LEU A 72 4.82 -0.92 8.13
C LEU A 72 4.36 -0.14 6.90
N ILE A 73 5.25 0.65 6.30
CA ILE A 73 4.96 1.39 5.06
C ILE A 73 4.64 0.41 3.92
N SER A 74 5.43 -0.65 3.76
CA SER A 74 5.22 -1.66 2.73
C SER A 74 3.86 -2.35 2.88
N ASN A 75 3.52 -2.80 4.09
CA ASN A 75 2.26 -3.48 4.39
C ASN A 75 1.06 -2.54 4.21
N SER A 76 1.20 -1.27 4.61
CA SER A 76 0.15 -0.26 4.44
C SER A 76 -0.15 0.00 2.96
N LEU A 77 0.90 0.09 2.13
CA LEU A 77 0.77 0.24 0.69
C LEU A 77 0.15 -0.99 0.03
N ASP A 78 0.55 -2.19 0.44
CA ASP A 78 0.00 -3.44 -0.09
C ASP A 78 -1.51 -3.53 0.20
N LEU A 79 -1.90 -3.34 1.46
CA LEU A 79 -3.31 -3.34 1.87
C LEU A 79 -4.11 -2.29 1.11
N HIS A 80 -3.56 -1.07 0.98
CA HIS A 80 -4.21 0.02 0.27
C HIS A 80 -4.41 -0.28 -1.22
N PHE A 81 -3.37 -0.72 -1.93
CA PHE A 81 -3.45 -1.00 -3.36
C PHE A 81 -4.31 -2.22 -3.66
N ALA A 82 -4.13 -3.32 -2.91
CA ALA A 82 -4.91 -4.53 -3.07
C ALA A 82 -6.42 -4.24 -2.89
N GLY A 83 -6.78 -3.50 -1.83
CA GLY A 83 -8.17 -3.15 -1.57
C GLY A 83 -8.75 -2.17 -2.60
N THR A 84 -8.01 -1.10 -2.91
CA THR A 84 -8.51 -0.04 -3.78
C THR A 84 -8.72 -0.52 -5.21
N ASP A 85 -7.75 -1.21 -5.80
CA ASP A 85 -7.84 -1.64 -7.20
C ASP A 85 -8.91 -2.72 -7.39
N SER A 86 -8.90 -3.75 -6.53
CA SER A 86 -9.82 -4.88 -6.67
C SER A 86 -11.28 -4.48 -6.46
N ILE A 87 -11.59 -3.71 -5.41
CA ILE A 87 -12.96 -3.31 -5.09
C ILE A 87 -13.46 -2.28 -6.10
N SER A 88 -12.63 -1.30 -6.48
CA SER A 88 -13.03 -0.29 -7.48
C SER A 88 -13.37 -0.93 -8.82
N ASN A 89 -12.52 -1.86 -9.30
CA ASN A 89 -12.78 -2.58 -10.55
C ASN A 89 -13.99 -3.51 -10.44
N THR A 90 -14.20 -4.14 -9.28
CA THR A 90 -15.39 -4.96 -9.04
C THR A 90 -16.66 -4.12 -9.11
N LEU A 91 -16.70 -2.97 -8.42
CA LEU A 91 -17.84 -2.07 -8.43
C LEU A 91 -18.07 -1.47 -9.82
N LEU A 92 -17.01 -1.04 -10.51
CA LEU A 92 -17.09 -0.55 -11.88
C LEU A 92 -17.74 -1.58 -12.81
N THR A 93 -17.27 -2.83 -12.73
CA THR A 93 -17.80 -3.94 -13.52
C THR A 93 -19.25 -4.25 -13.15
N ALA A 94 -19.57 -4.27 -11.85
CA ALA A 94 -20.92 -4.51 -11.37
C ALA A 94 -21.89 -3.45 -11.87
N PHE A 95 -21.53 -2.16 -11.80
CA PHE A 95 -22.36 -1.08 -12.30
C PHE A 95 -22.52 -1.13 -13.82
N LEU A 96 -21.44 -1.43 -14.56
CA LEU A 96 -21.53 -1.61 -16.00
C LEU A 96 -22.50 -2.75 -16.37
N TYR A 97 -22.46 -3.84 -15.61
CA TYR A 97 -23.38 -4.96 -15.79
C TYR A 97 -24.83 -4.56 -15.53
N LEU A 98 -25.12 -3.91 -14.40
CA LEU A 98 -26.48 -3.47 -14.05
C LEU A 98 -27.06 -2.47 -15.06
N MET A 99 -26.23 -1.58 -15.63
CA MET A 99 -26.66 -0.66 -16.70
C MET A 99 -26.98 -1.40 -18.01
N ALA A 100 -26.24 -2.47 -18.32
CA ALA A 100 -26.45 -3.27 -19.52
C ALA A 100 -27.67 -4.21 -19.41
N TYR A 101 -28.02 -4.63 -18.19
CA TYR A 101 -29.14 -5.55 -17.93
C TYR A 101 -30.11 -4.99 -16.87
N PRO A 102 -30.96 -3.99 -17.20
CA PRO A 102 -31.82 -3.31 -16.22
C PRO A 102 -32.96 -4.15 -15.62
N HIS A 103 -33.12 -5.41 -16.06
CA HIS A 103 -34.14 -6.34 -15.59
C HIS A 103 -33.65 -7.28 -14.49
N VAL A 104 -32.34 -7.31 -14.24
CA VAL A 104 -31.71 -7.96 -13.08
C VAL A 104 -32.05 -7.14 -11.83
#